data_AF-A0A0T7A7Y3-F1
#
_entry.id   AF-A0A0T7A7Y3-F1
#
_cell.length_a   1.000
_cell.length_b   1.000
_cell.length_c   1.000
_cell.angle_alpha   90.00
_cell.angle_beta   90.00
_cell.angle_gamma   90.00
#
_symmetry.space_group_name_H-M   'P 1'
#
loop_
_entity.id
_entity.type
_entity.pdbx_description
1 polymer ?
#
loop_
_entity_poly.entity_id
_entity_poly.type
_entity_poly.pdbx_seq_one_letter_code
_entity_poly.pdbx_strand_id
1 'polypeptide(L)'
;MQHKPRPRPDANDHVIAFRVHQLRTLGHLTPTDYVRLRSLELRIPSKIMLGPSRRQDITGHRRRIMWELREQRRMSLPAIARVFSRDHKTVFYALRKIEMENAQ
;
A
#
# COMPACT_ATOMS: atom_id res chain seq x y z
N MET A 1 -11.94 19.78 -32.34
CA MET A 1 -12.33 18.77 -31.33
C MET A 1 -12.29 19.45 -29.96
N GLN A 2 -13.44 19.75 -29.36
CA GLN A 2 -13.46 20.37 -28.02
C GLN A 2 -13.13 19.29 -26.99
N HIS A 3 -11.98 19.40 -26.32
CA HIS A 3 -11.73 18.61 -25.12
C HIS A 3 -12.67 19.11 -24.03
N LYS A 4 -13.68 18.31 -23.66
CA LYS A 4 -14.42 18.54 -22.42
C LYS A 4 -13.41 18.61 -21.26
N PRO A 5 -13.41 19.66 -20.44
CA PRO A 5 -12.56 19.71 -19.26
C PRO A 5 -12.92 18.49 -18.39
N ARG A 6 -11.91 17.71 -17.98
CA ARG A 6 -12.15 16.65 -17.00
C ARG A 6 -12.71 17.34 -15.75
N PRO A 7 -13.84 16.88 -15.19
CA PRO A 7 -14.31 17.41 -13.92
C PRO A 7 -13.15 17.35 -12.92
N ARG A 8 -12.95 18.44 -12.17
CA ARG A 8 -11.98 18.42 -11.06
C ARG A 8 -12.29 17.17 -10.24
N PRO A 9 -11.29 16.36 -9.84
CA PRO A 9 -11.53 15.27 -8.92
C PRO A 9 -12.31 15.86 -7.73
N ASP A 10 -13.45 15.27 -7.38
CA ASP A 10 -14.21 15.72 -6.21
C ASP A 10 -13.26 15.85 -5.03
N ALA A 11 -13.41 16.92 -4.24
CA ALA A 11 -12.61 17.20 -3.05
C ALA A 11 -12.92 16.19 -1.93
N ASN A 12 -12.68 14.92 -2.20
CA ASN A 12 -12.87 13.76 -1.32
C ASN A 12 -11.77 13.68 -0.26
N ASP A 13 -10.96 14.72 -0.09
CA ASP A 13 -9.92 14.79 0.91
C ASP A 13 -10.49 14.62 2.32
N HIS A 14 -11.66 15.20 2.59
CA HIS A 14 -12.36 15.01 3.86
C HIS A 14 -12.82 13.55 4.07
N VAL A 15 -13.29 12.87 3.02
CA VAL A 15 -13.68 11.45 3.07
C VAL A 15 -12.45 10.56 3.30
N ILE A 16 -11.35 10.83 2.61
CA ILE A 16 -10.08 10.10 2.79
C ILE A 16 -9.56 10.32 4.20
N ALA A 17 -9.54 11.56 4.69
CA ALA A 17 -9.11 11.91 6.03
C ALA A 17 -9.94 11.19 7.09
N PHE A 18 -11.27 11.17 6.93
CA PHE A 18 -12.16 10.44 7.83
C PHE A 18 -11.89 8.94 7.82
N ARG A 19 -11.72 8.31 6.65
CA ARG A 19 -11.39 6.87 6.55
C ARG A 19 -10.03 6.53 7.16
N VAL A 20 -9.03 7.38 6.96
CA VAL A 20 -7.71 7.25 7.59
C VAL A 20 -7.85 7.36 9.11
N HIS A 21 -8.60 8.34 9.60
CA HIS A 21 -8.88 8.49 11.03
C HIS A 21 -9.55 7.24 11.61
N GLN A 22 -10.62 6.76 10.99
CA GLN A 22 -11.32 5.54 11.41
C GLN A 22 -10.35 4.36 11.55
N LEU A 23 -9.53 4.08 10.53
CA LEU A 23 -8.55 3.00 10.59
C LEU A 23 -7.52 3.21 11.71
N ARG A 24 -7.01 4.43 11.90
CA ARG A 24 -6.05 4.72 12.97
C ARG A 24 -6.64 4.58 14.38
N THR A 25 -7.95 4.80 14.53
CA THR A 25 -8.65 4.66 15.81
C THR A 25 -9.02 3.21 16.14
N LEU A 26 -8.88 2.27 15.21
CA LEU A 26 -9.11 0.85 15.51
C LEU A 26 -8.05 0.34 16.49
N GLY A 27 -8.49 -0.29 17.58
CA GLY A 27 -7.60 -0.87 18.58
C GLY A 27 -6.71 -2.01 18.04
N HIS A 28 -7.12 -2.65 16.95
CA HIS A 28 -6.32 -3.64 16.25
C HIS A 28 -6.51 -3.52 14.73
N LEU A 29 -5.40 -3.36 14.01
CA LEU A 29 -5.38 -3.27 12.55
C LEU A 29 -4.94 -4.61 11.95
N THR A 30 -5.80 -5.25 11.16
CA THR A 30 -5.39 -6.43 10.40
C THR A 30 -4.32 -6.03 9.36
N PRO A 31 -3.51 -6.97 8.85
CA PRO A 31 -2.54 -6.67 7.80
C PRO A 31 -3.20 -6.06 6.54
N THR A 32 -4.40 -6.52 6.19
CA THR A 32 -5.16 -5.99 5.06
C THR A 32 -5.64 -4.56 5.33
N ASP A 33 -6.09 -4.27 6.55
CA ASP A 33 -6.46 -2.91 6.97
C ASP A 33 -5.26 -1.97 6.97
N TYR A 34 -4.07 -2.47 7.33
CA TYR A 34 -2.84 -1.69 7.21
C TYR A 34 -2.52 -1.35 5.76
N VAL A 35 -2.61 -2.32 4.83
CA VAL A 35 -2.44 -2.03 3.40
C VAL A 35 -3.47 -1.00 2.94
N ARG A 36 -4.72 -1.09 3.41
CA ARG A 36 -5.78 -0.13 3.10
C ARG A 36 -5.46 1.27 3.61
N LEU A 37 -4.98 1.38 4.85
CA LEU A 37 -4.53 2.64 5.46
C LEU A 37 -3.43 3.29 4.61
N ARG A 38 -2.36 2.57 4.32
CA ARG A 38 -1.23 3.07 3.50
C ARG A 38 -1.68 3.45 2.09
N SER A 39 -2.59 2.68 1.51
CA SER A 39 -3.16 2.96 0.19
C SER A 39 -3.93 4.29 0.18
N LEU A 40 -4.74 4.56 1.21
CA LEU A 40 -5.48 5.82 1.37
C LEU A 40 -4.52 7.01 1.53
N GLU A 41 -3.49 6.88 2.35
CA GLU A 41 -2.47 7.92 2.56
C GLU A 41 -1.71 8.27 1.27
N LEU A 42 -1.46 7.26 0.42
CA LEU A 42 -0.80 7.42 -0.88
C LEU A 42 -1.76 7.87 -2.00
N ARG A 43 -3.06 8.03 -1.72
CA ARG A 43 -4.12 8.27 -2.71
C ARG A 43 -4.14 7.24 -3.85
N ILE A 44 -3.81 5.99 -3.53
CA ILE A 44 -3.85 4.86 -4.46
C ILE A 44 -4.97 3.91 -3.99
N PRO A 45 -5.90 3.46 -4.85
CA PRO A 45 -6.89 2.48 -4.42
C PRO A 45 -6.23 1.17 -3.95
N SER A 46 -6.64 0.63 -2.80
CA SER A 46 -6.06 -0.59 -2.24
C SER A 46 -6.14 -1.80 -3.19
N LYS A 47 -7.19 -1.86 -4.03
CA LYS A 47 -7.32 -2.87 -5.10
C LYS A 47 -6.16 -2.83 -6.10
N ILE A 48 -5.60 -1.65 -6.38
CA ILE A 48 -4.42 -1.49 -7.25
C ILE A 48 -3.16 -1.94 -6.50
N MET A 49 -3.06 -1.61 -5.21
CA MET A 49 -1.93 -2.02 -4.36
C MET A 49 -1.85 -3.54 -4.23
N LEU A 50 -2.98 -4.22 -4.02
CA LEU A 50 -3.09 -5.68 -3.92
C LEU A 50 -3.13 -6.37 -5.30
N GLY A 51 -3.47 -5.62 -6.36
CA GLY A 51 -3.63 -6.15 -7.71
C GLY A 51 -2.31 -6.48 -8.43
N PRO A 52 -2.42 -6.96 -9.70
CA PRO A 52 -1.28 -7.44 -10.47
C PRO A 52 -0.39 -6.33 -11.06
N SER A 53 -0.79 -5.06 -10.96
CA SER A 53 -0.10 -3.92 -11.58
C SER A 53 1.40 -3.88 -11.27
N ARG A 54 2.21 -3.76 -12.32
CA ARG A 54 3.68 -3.74 -12.28
C ARG A 54 4.27 -2.35 -12.59
N ARG A 55 3.44 -1.30 -12.66
CA ARG A 55 3.95 0.06 -12.80
C ARG A 55 4.94 0.37 -11.67
N GLN A 56 6.00 1.10 -11.98
CA GLN A 56 7.12 1.30 -11.06
C GLN A 56 6.69 2.04 -9.79
N ASP A 57 5.87 3.08 -9.93
CA ASP A 57 5.26 3.84 -8.82
C ASP A 57 4.49 2.91 -7.85
N ILE A 58 3.58 2.09 -8.38
CA ILE A 58 2.79 1.14 -7.57
C ILE A 58 3.70 0.08 -6.94
N THR A 59 4.66 -0.44 -7.70
CA THR A 59 5.55 -1.50 -7.23
C THR A 59 6.48 -1.01 -6.13
N GLY A 60 7.02 0.21 -6.24
CA GLY A 60 7.81 0.83 -5.18
C GLY A 60 7.03 0.95 -3.88
N HIS A 61 5.83 1.53 -3.93
CA HIS A 61 4.95 1.63 -2.75
C HIS A 61 4.59 0.25 -2.18
N ARG A 62 4.30 -0.74 -3.02
CA ARG A 62 4.01 -2.10 -2.57
C ARG A 62 5.18 -2.73 -1.81
N ARG A 63 6.41 -2.57 -2.32
CA ARG A 63 7.62 -3.06 -1.64
C ARG A 63 7.79 -2.38 -0.28
N ARG A 64 7.58 -1.06 -0.21
CA ARG A 64 7.62 -0.31 1.06
C ARG A 64 6.61 -0.84 2.07
N ILE A 65 5.37 -1.09 1.67
CA ILE A 65 4.34 -1.64 2.57
C ILE A 65 4.69 -3.06 3.01
N MET A 66 5.23 -3.91 2.11
CA MET A 66 5.73 -5.24 2.49
C MET A 66 6.83 -5.15 3.56
N TRP A 67 7.74 -4.18 3.43
CA TRP A 67 8.78 -3.90 4.42
C TRP A 67 8.23 -3.40 5.74
N GLU A 68 7.25 -2.50 5.72
CA GLU A 68 6.58 -2.02 6.93
C GLU A 68 5.87 -3.17 7.69
N LEU A 69 5.20 -4.08 6.99
CA LEU A 69 4.59 -5.27 7.61
C LEU A 69 5.64 -6.21 8.23
N ARG A 70 6.83 -6.30 7.64
CA ARG A 70 7.93 -7.09 8.19
C ARG A 70 8.52 -6.43 9.44
N GLU A 71 8.89 -5.16 9.36
CA GLU A 71 9.63 -4.50 10.43
C GLU A 71 8.74 -4.06 11.59
N GLN A 72 7.59 -3.46 11.30
CA GLN A 72 6.73 -2.89 12.33
C GLN A 72 5.78 -3.92 12.94
N ARG A 73 5.36 -4.91 12.16
CA ARG A 73 4.38 -5.93 12.58
C ARG A 73 4.96 -7.33 12.72
N ARG A 74 6.27 -7.48 12.52
CA ARG A 74 7.03 -8.74 12.70
C ARG A 74 6.43 -9.93 11.94
N MET A 75 5.75 -9.68 10.82
CA MET A 75 5.13 -10.75 10.03
C MET A 75 6.19 -11.61 9.32
N SER A 76 5.89 -12.90 9.13
CA SER A 76 6.72 -13.80 8.33
C SER A 76 6.54 -13.55 6.82
N LEU A 77 7.55 -13.90 6.01
CA LEU A 77 7.48 -13.73 4.55
C LEU A 77 6.25 -14.42 3.94
N PRO A 78 5.91 -15.68 4.30
CA PRO A 78 4.71 -16.33 3.77
C PRO A 78 3.41 -15.62 4.20
N ALA A 79 3.34 -15.11 5.43
CA ALA A 79 2.16 -14.38 5.89
C ALA A 79 1.95 -13.08 5.10
N ILE A 80 3.01 -12.32 4.85
CA ILE A 80 2.97 -11.13 3.99
C ILE A 80 2.57 -11.52 2.57
N ALA A 81 3.12 -12.61 2.04
CA ALA A 81 2.82 -13.08 0.69
C ALA A 81 1.33 -13.39 0.50
N ARG A 82 0.66 -13.97 1.52
CA ARG A 82 -0.79 -14.20 1.52
C ARG A 82 -1.58 -12.90 1.41
N VAL A 83 -1.20 -11.85 2.16
CA VAL A 83 -1.86 -10.53 2.11
C VAL A 83 -1.86 -9.96 0.70
N PHE A 84 -0.75 -10.09 -0.01
CA PHE A 84 -0.59 -9.55 -1.38
C PHE A 84 -0.94 -10.56 -2.49
N SER A 85 -1.35 -11.77 -2.14
CA SER A 85 -1.53 -12.89 -3.09
C SER A 85 -0.31 -13.08 -4.01
N ARG A 86 0.89 -13.08 -3.42
CA ARG A 86 2.18 -13.26 -4.11
C ARG A 86 2.97 -14.44 -3.56
N ASP A 87 4.04 -14.80 -4.25
CA ASP A 87 5.03 -15.74 -3.72
C ASP A 87 5.94 -15.07 -2.67
N HIS A 88 6.33 -15.82 -1.65
CA HIS A 88 7.18 -15.36 -0.56
C HIS A 88 8.57 -14.90 -1.02
N LYS A 89 9.14 -15.42 -2.12
CA LYS A 89 10.39 -14.91 -2.70
C LYS A 89 10.22 -13.51 -3.28
N THR A 90 9.01 -13.17 -3.76
CA THR A 90 8.70 -11.80 -4.18
C THR A 90 8.78 -10.83 -3.01
N VAL A 91 8.28 -11.25 -1.84
CA VAL A 91 8.39 -10.46 -0.60
C VAL A 91 9.85 -10.33 -0.19
N PHE A 92 10.62 -11.43 -0.20
CA PHE A 92 12.06 -11.39 0.10
C PHE A 92 12.80 -10.37 -0.77
N TYR A 93 12.60 -10.42 -2.09
CA TYR A 93 13.19 -9.46 -3.02
C TYR A 93 12.75 -8.01 -2.74
N ALA A 94 11.46 -7.81 -2.44
CA ALA A 94 10.93 -6.50 -2.08
C ALA A 94 11.62 -5.89 -0.85
N LEU A 95 11.81 -6.70 0.21
CA LEU A 95 12.50 -6.28 1.42
C LEU A 95 13.94 -5.88 1.13
N ARG A 96 14.70 -6.74 0.46
CA ARG A 96 16.09 -6.46 0.08
C ARG A 96 16.23 -5.17 -0.71
N LYS A 97 15.29 -4.92 -1.63
CA LYS A 97 15.33 -3.70 -2.44
C LYS A 97 15.13 -2.44 -1.59
N ILE A 98 14.19 -2.45 -0.65
CA ILE A 98 13.96 -1.32 0.28
C ILE A 98 15.12 -1.15 1.26
N GLU A 99 15.70 -2.25 1.76
CA GLU A 99 16.90 -2.20 2.62
C GLU A 99 18.07 -1.53 1.91
N MET A 100 18.30 -1.86 0.64
CA MET A 100 19.33 -1.22 -0.18
C MET A 100 19.03 0.27 -0.43
N GLU A 101 17.77 0.63 -0.67
CA GLU A 101 17.36 2.03 -0.87
C GLU A 101 17.49 2.86 0.42
N ASN A 102 17.27 2.26 1.60
CA ASN A 102 17.41 2.94 2.89
C ASN A 102 18.87 3.09 3.35
N ALA A 103 19.80 2.31 2.79
CA ALA A 103 21.23 2.34 3.14
C ALA A 103 22.03 3.36 2.32
N GLN A 104 21.40 4.01 1.36
CA GLN A 104 21.95 5.07 0.50
C GLN A 104 21.57 6.45 1.05
#